data_AF-A0A7K1E4U5-F1
#
_entry.id   AF-A0A7K1E4U5-F1
#
_cell.length_a   1.000
_cell.length_b   1.000
_cell.length_c   1.000
_cell.angle_alpha   90.00
_cell.angle_beta   90.00
_cell.angle_gamma   90.00
#
_symmetry.space_group_name_H-M   'P 1'
#
loop_
_entity.id
_entity.type
_entity.pdbx_description
1 polymer ?
#
loop_
_entity_poly.entity_id
_entity_poly.type
_entity_poly.pdbx_seq_one_letter_code
_entity_poly.pdbx_strand_id
1 'polypeptide(L)'
;MSGRRRIEKDRTRDLGEVRELSGFSFLRYLWRLLTSMRTALILLLLLGLASIPGSIIPQRAQNPFQVQDFFEANPTISPIFDRLYLFDVFGAPWFSAIYVLLFISLIGCVIPRLNEYR
;
A
#
# COMPACT_ATOMS: atom_id res chain seq x y z
N MET A 1 -0.19 22.73 50.09
CA MET A 1 0.87 22.37 49.10
C MET A 1 0.80 20.92 48.57
N SER A 2 -0.10 20.04 49.05
CA SER A 2 -0.16 18.62 48.61
C SER A 2 -0.99 18.34 47.35
N GLY A 3 -1.83 19.28 46.89
CA GLY A 3 -2.72 19.08 45.73
C GLY A 3 -2.03 19.17 44.37
N ARG A 4 -1.05 20.06 44.22
CA ARG A 4 -0.34 20.27 42.94
C ARG A 4 0.50 19.05 42.52
N ARG A 5 1.06 18.31 43.48
CA ARG A 5 1.81 17.07 43.23
C ARG A 5 0.97 15.90 42.74
N ARG A 6 -0.34 15.88 43.05
CA ARG A 6 -1.23 14.80 42.59
C ARG A 6 -1.63 14.98 41.13
N ILE A 7 -1.84 16.23 40.70
CA ILE A 7 -2.17 16.56 39.30
C ILE A 7 -0.99 16.28 38.36
N GLU A 8 0.25 16.54 38.81
CA GLU A 8 1.43 16.24 38.01
C GLU A 8 1.68 14.72 37.87
N LYS A 9 1.40 13.95 38.93
CA LYS A 9 1.51 12.49 38.90
C LYS A 9 0.51 11.83 37.94
N ASP A 10 -0.73 12.34 37.86
CA ASP A 10 -1.71 11.84 36.88
C ASP A 10 -1.34 12.22 35.45
N ARG A 11 -0.86 13.45 35.22
CA ARG A 11 -0.42 13.88 33.89
C ARG A 11 0.76 13.04 33.37
N THR A 12 1.70 12.66 34.23
CA THR A 12 2.82 11.78 33.84
C THR A 12 2.41 10.33 33.54
N ARG A 13 1.32 9.84 34.15
CA ARG A 13 0.77 8.51 33.87
C ARG A 13 0.01 8.50 32.55
N ASP A 14 -0.79 9.53 32.31
CA ASP A 14 -1.56 9.70 31.07
C ASP A 14 -0.63 9.83 29.85
N LEU A 15 0.47 10.60 29.97
CA LEU A 15 1.53 10.70 28.95
C LEU A 15 2.26 9.38 28.65
N GLY A 16 2.32 8.46 29.62
CA GLY A 16 2.88 7.12 29.44
C GLY A 16 1.89 6.15 28.77
N GLU A 17 0.62 6.25 29.13
CA GLU A 17 -0.45 5.37 28.65
C GLU A 17 -0.81 5.61 27.17
N VAL A 18 -0.77 6.87 26.70
CA VAL A 18 -0.92 7.17 25.25
C VAL A 18 0.21 6.62 24.38
N ARG A 19 1.39 6.35 24.94
CA ARG A 19 2.50 5.74 24.17
C ARG A 19 2.35 4.22 24.05
N GLU A 20 1.79 3.56 25.05
CA GLU A 20 1.61 2.10 25.10
C GLU A 20 0.36 1.62 24.30
N LEU A 21 -0.68 2.46 24.15
CA LEU A 21 -1.88 2.14 23.36
C LEU A 21 -1.73 2.37 21.84
N SER A 22 -0.54 2.77 21.38
CA SER A 22 -0.36 3.34 20.04
C SER A 22 -0.36 2.33 18.90
N GLY A 23 0.04 1.07 19.13
CA GLY A 23 0.18 0.08 18.04
C GLY A 23 -1.15 -0.57 17.62
N PHE A 24 -1.88 -1.13 18.58
CA PHE A 24 -3.15 -1.82 18.31
C PHE A 24 -4.26 -0.85 17.87
N SER A 25 -4.28 0.37 18.43
CA SER A 25 -5.23 1.42 18.03
C SER A 25 -4.97 1.89 16.59
N PHE A 26 -3.70 2.04 16.20
CA PHE A 26 -3.33 2.37 14.83
C PHE A 26 -3.71 1.24 13.87
N LEU A 27 -3.45 -0.01 14.22
CA LEU A 27 -3.81 -1.17 13.38
C LEU A 27 -5.34 -1.30 13.21
N ARG A 28 -6.13 -1.05 14.26
CA ARG A 28 -7.60 -1.06 14.19
C ARG A 28 -8.15 0.12 13.39
N TYR A 29 -7.50 1.28 13.47
CA TYR A 29 -7.84 2.45 12.65
C TYR A 29 -7.48 2.20 11.17
N LEU A 30 -6.30 1.65 10.91
CA LEU A 30 -5.85 1.26 9.57
C LEU A 30 -6.79 0.20 8.99
N TRP A 31 -7.23 -0.78 9.79
CA TRP A 31 -8.24 -1.75 9.41
C TRP A 31 -9.55 -1.09 9.01
N ARG A 32 -10.08 -0.13 9.78
CA ARG A 32 -11.26 0.65 9.39
C ARG A 32 -11.04 1.46 8.11
N LEU A 33 -9.84 2.01 7.91
CA LEU A 33 -9.48 2.77 6.70
C LEU A 33 -9.47 1.85 5.46
N LEU A 34 -8.90 0.65 5.59
CA LEU A 34 -8.84 -0.38 4.54
C LEU A 34 -10.22 -0.96 4.19
N THR A 35 -11.17 -0.99 5.13
CA THR A 35 -12.53 -1.56 4.95
C THR A 35 -13.53 -0.57 4.32
N SER A 36 -13.11 0.65 3.96
CA SER A 36 -14.02 1.61 3.31
C SER A 36 -14.23 1.25 1.84
N MET A 37 -15.49 1.22 1.38
CA MET A 37 -15.83 0.96 -0.03
C MET A 37 -15.14 1.96 -0.99
N ARG A 38 -14.91 3.19 -0.51
CA ARG A 38 -14.24 4.26 -1.27
C ARG A 38 -12.77 3.94 -1.57
N THR A 39 -12.04 3.40 -0.59
CA THR A 39 -10.63 3.02 -0.77
C THR A 39 -10.49 1.86 -1.74
N ALA A 40 -11.43 0.91 -1.75
CA ALA A 40 -11.42 -0.18 -2.72
C ALA A 40 -11.53 0.33 -4.17
N LEU A 41 -12.43 1.28 -4.45
CA LEU A 41 -12.57 1.88 -5.78
C LEU A 41 -11.32 2.66 -6.21
N ILE A 42 -10.67 3.39 -5.29
CA ILE A 42 -9.43 4.11 -5.57
C ILE A 42 -8.29 3.13 -5.87
N LEU A 43 -8.16 2.05 -5.09
CA LEU A 43 -7.15 1.02 -5.32
C LEU A 43 -7.37 0.30 -6.65
N LEU A 44 -8.63 0.02 -7.01
CA LEU A 44 -8.98 -0.55 -8.31
C LEU A 44 -8.59 0.38 -9.46
N LEU A 45 -8.90 1.68 -9.35
CA LEU A 45 -8.52 2.67 -10.34
C LEU A 45 -6.99 2.77 -10.48
N LEU A 46 -6.27 2.84 -9.36
CA LEU A 46 -4.82 2.96 -9.32
C LEU A 46 -4.15 1.70 -9.92
N LEU A 47 -4.66 0.51 -9.60
CA LEU A 47 -4.22 -0.74 -10.20
C LEU A 47 -4.46 -0.75 -11.72
N GLY A 48 -5.61 -0.23 -12.17
CA GLY A 48 -5.91 -0.07 -13.59
C GLY A 48 -4.92 0.84 -14.30
N LEU A 49 -4.64 2.02 -13.73
CA LEU A 49 -3.63 2.94 -14.27
C LEU A 49 -2.23 2.33 -14.30
N ALA A 50 -1.87 1.56 -13.26
CA ALA A 50 -0.58 0.88 -13.18
C ALA A 50 -0.40 -0.21 -14.25
N SER A 51 -1.49 -0.80 -14.75
CA SER A 51 -1.45 -1.83 -15.80
C SER A 51 -1.16 -1.26 -17.19
N ILE A 52 -1.54 0.00 -17.45
CA ILE A 52 -1.34 0.68 -18.74
C ILE A 52 0.13 0.73 -19.18
N PRO A 53 1.10 1.23 -18.37
CA PRO A 53 2.50 1.30 -18.79
C PRO A 53 3.10 -0.09 -19.07
N GLY A 54 2.67 -1.11 -18.34
CA GLY A 54 3.12 -2.48 -18.56
C GLY A 54 2.75 -3.05 -19.93
N SER A 55 1.68 -2.54 -20.54
CA SER A 55 1.21 -2.98 -21.86
C SER A 55 1.90 -2.29 -23.04
N ILE A 56 2.52 -1.12 -22.85
CA ILE A 56 3.13 -0.33 -23.94
C ILE A 56 4.64 -0.62 -24.04
N ILE A 57 5.29 -0.94 -22.92
CA ILE A 57 6.74 -1.13 -22.83
C ILE A 57 7.07 -2.63 -22.99
N PRO A 58 8.15 -2.98 -23.73
CA PRO A 58 8.58 -4.38 -23.85
C PRO A 58 8.87 -4.98 -22.48
N GLN A 59 8.20 -6.09 -22.15
CA GLN A 59 8.39 -6.80 -20.88
C GLN A 59 9.52 -7.82 -20.98
N ARG A 60 10.44 -7.81 -20.00
CA ARG A 60 11.53 -8.80 -19.93
C ARG A 60 11.02 -10.23 -19.84
N ALA A 61 9.88 -10.43 -19.19
CA ALA A 61 9.24 -11.73 -19.05
C ALA A 61 8.82 -12.35 -20.39
N GLN A 62 8.53 -11.53 -21.41
CA GLN A 62 8.06 -12.00 -22.71
C GLN A 62 9.17 -12.08 -23.75
N ASN A 63 10.07 -11.09 -23.81
CA ASN A 63 11.21 -11.14 -24.72
C ASN A 63 12.41 -10.32 -24.21
N PRO A 64 13.47 -10.96 -23.69
CA PRO A 64 14.63 -10.26 -23.13
C PRO A 64 15.52 -9.59 -24.19
N PHE A 65 15.41 -9.98 -25.46
CA PHE A 65 16.18 -9.37 -26.56
C PHE A 65 15.62 -8.01 -26.95
N GLN A 66 14.29 -7.87 -27.01
CA GLN A 66 13.65 -6.57 -27.32
C GLN A 66 13.93 -5.50 -26.25
N VAL A 67 14.14 -5.91 -25.00
CA VAL A 67 14.56 -4.99 -23.93
C VAL A 67 16.01 -4.55 -24.16
N GLN A 68 16.90 -5.46 -24.55
CA GLN A 68 18.29 -5.11 -24.89
C GLN A 68 18.35 -4.15 -26.09
N ASP A 69 17.58 -4.42 -27.16
CA ASP A 69 17.48 -3.52 -28.32
C ASP A 69 16.98 -2.13 -27.91
N PHE A 70 16.03 -2.05 -26.97
CA PHE A 70 15.53 -0.78 -26.43
C PHE A 70 16.59 -0.04 -25.61
N PHE A 71 17.38 -0.78 -24.82
CA PHE A 71 18.52 -0.26 -24.07
C PHE A 71 19.62 0.29 -24.99
N GLU A 72 19.90 -0.40 -26.09
CA GLU A 72 20.85 0.04 -27.11
C GLU A 72 20.35 1.28 -27.87
N ALA A 73 19.07 1.31 -28.23
CA ALA A 73 18.47 2.43 -28.93
C ALA A 73 18.34 3.70 -28.07
N ASN A 74 18.17 3.56 -26.75
CA ASN A 74 17.88 4.67 -25.85
C ASN A 74 18.67 4.58 -24.52
N PRO A 75 19.99 4.78 -24.53
CA PRO A 75 20.86 4.53 -23.38
C PRO A 75 20.62 5.49 -22.19
N THR A 76 20.08 6.69 -22.42
CA THR A 76 19.88 7.70 -21.37
C THR A 76 18.61 7.48 -20.55
N ILE A 77 17.52 7.01 -21.17
CA ILE A 77 16.21 6.83 -20.52
C ILE A 77 15.99 5.40 -19.99
N SER A 78 16.60 4.40 -20.62
CA SER A 78 16.48 2.99 -20.23
C SER A 78 16.85 2.69 -18.77
N PRO A 79 17.94 3.21 -18.18
CA PRO A 79 18.25 2.96 -16.77
C PRO A 79 17.24 3.59 -15.80
N ILE A 80 16.54 4.66 -16.18
CA ILE A 80 15.49 5.27 -15.36
C ILE A 80 14.25 4.36 -15.34
N PHE A 81 13.88 3.83 -16.51
CA PHE A 81 12.74 2.93 -16.67
C PHE A 81 12.98 1.62 -15.93
N ASP A 82 14.22 1.13 -15.94
CA ASP A 82 14.63 -0.04 -15.16
C ASP A 82 14.50 0.17 -13.65
N ARG A 83 14.95 1.31 -13.12
CA ARG A 83 14.80 1.63 -11.69
C ARG A 83 13.35 1.76 -11.23
N LEU A 84 12.46 2.20 -12.13
CA LEU A 84 11.03 2.26 -11.89
C LEU A 84 10.32 0.91 -12.12
N TYR A 85 11.06 -0.15 -12.47
CA TYR A 85 10.53 -1.46 -12.82
C TYR A 85 9.53 -1.42 -14.00
N LEU A 86 9.67 -0.49 -14.95
CA LEU A 86 8.77 -0.39 -16.12
C LEU A 86 8.92 -1.55 -17.11
N PHE A 87 10.10 -2.19 -17.17
CA PHE A 87 10.34 -3.38 -18.00
C PHE A 87 9.90 -4.70 -17.33
N ASP A 88 9.48 -4.63 -16.06
CA ASP A 88 8.92 -5.74 -15.28
C ASP A 88 7.88 -5.20 -14.29
N VAL A 89 6.79 -4.64 -14.83
CA VAL A 89 5.75 -3.98 -14.02
C VAL A 89 5.04 -4.98 -13.12
N PHE A 90 4.84 -6.21 -13.59
CA PHE A 90 4.13 -7.24 -12.86
C PHE A 90 4.95 -7.81 -11.69
N GLY A 91 6.28 -7.88 -11.82
CA GLY A 91 7.20 -8.25 -10.75
C GLY A 91 7.57 -7.09 -9.81
N ALA A 92 7.15 -5.86 -10.12
CA ALA A 92 7.58 -4.67 -9.38
C ALA A 92 7.07 -4.66 -7.92
N PRO A 93 7.93 -4.38 -6.93
CA PRO A 93 7.51 -4.30 -5.52
C PRO A 93 6.38 -3.29 -5.27
N TRP A 94 6.38 -2.17 -6.00
CA TRP A 94 5.34 -1.13 -5.88
C TRP A 94 3.99 -1.59 -6.43
N PHE A 95 3.98 -2.39 -7.51
CA PHE A 95 2.76 -2.97 -8.08
C PHE A 95 2.18 -4.04 -7.17
N SER A 96 3.03 -4.95 -6.67
CA SER A 96 2.63 -5.98 -5.72
C SER A 96 2.02 -5.37 -4.44
N ALA A 97 2.56 -4.26 -3.94
CA ALA A 97 2.00 -3.56 -2.78
C ALA A 97 0.54 -3.13 -3.03
N ILE A 98 0.24 -2.52 -4.18
CA ILE A 98 -1.13 -2.10 -4.54
C ILE A 98 -2.06 -3.32 -4.61
N TYR A 99 -1.64 -4.40 -5.27
CA TYR A 99 -2.41 -5.63 -5.38
C TYR A 99 -2.74 -6.23 -4.01
N VAL A 100 -1.75 -6.33 -3.11
CA VAL A 100 -1.93 -6.88 -1.77
C VAL A 100 -2.86 -5.97 -0.93
N LEU A 101 -2.68 -4.65 -0.98
CA LEU A 101 -3.57 -3.70 -0.30
C LEU A 101 -5.02 -3.82 -0.80
N LEU A 102 -5.22 -3.99 -2.10
CA LEU A 102 -6.52 -4.20 -2.72
C LEU A 102 -7.16 -5.50 -2.24
N PHE A 103 -6.38 -6.60 -2.18
CA PHE A 103 -6.87 -7.90 -1.73
C PHE A 103 -7.30 -7.86 -0.26
N ILE A 104 -6.50 -7.22 0.60
CA ILE A 104 -6.84 -7.00 2.02
C ILE A 104 -8.12 -6.16 2.14
N SER A 105 -8.25 -5.09 1.36
CA SER A 105 -9.45 -4.24 1.35
C SER A 105 -10.70 -5.02 0.94
N LEU A 106 -10.58 -5.87 -0.09
CA LEU A 106 -11.67 -6.71 -0.57
C LEU A 106 -12.12 -7.73 0.49
N ILE A 107 -11.17 -8.46 1.09
CA ILE A 107 -11.46 -9.40 2.19
C ILE A 107 -12.19 -8.69 3.32
N GLY A 108 -11.68 -7.52 3.73
CA GLY A 108 -12.29 -6.71 4.79
C GLY A 108 -13.74 -6.33 4.47
N CYS A 109 -14.05 -5.98 3.22
CA CYS A 109 -15.40 -5.60 2.81
C CYS A 109 -16.35 -6.81 2.67
N VAL A 110 -15.83 -7.98 2.29
CA VAL A 110 -16.63 -9.20 2.04
C VAL A 110 -17.03 -9.90 3.34
N ILE A 111 -16.14 -10.02 4.32
CA ILE A 111 -16.40 -10.71 5.60
C ILE A 111 -17.70 -10.23 6.30
N PRO A 112 -17.92 -8.93 6.55
CA PRO A 112 -19.13 -8.48 7.25
C PRO A 112 -20.39 -8.73 6.42
N ARG A 113 -20.31 -8.59 5.09
CA ARG A 113 -21.43 -8.81 4.17
C ARG A 113 -21.88 -10.28 4.17
N LEU A 114 -20.97 -11.22 4.32
CA LEU A 114 -21.29 -12.66 4.39
C LEU A 114 -21.94 -13.05 5.72
N ASN A 115 -21.69 -12.31 6.80
CA ASN A 115 -22.27 -12.60 8.11
C ASN A 115 -23.75 -12.19 8.20
N GLU A 116 -24.23 -11.28 7.33
CA GLU A 116 -25.64 -10.86 7.29
C GLU A 116 -26.57 -11.94 6.70
N TYR A 117 -26.04 -12.89 5.92
CA TYR A 117 -26.80 -13.99 5.32
C TYR A 117 -26.94 -15.22 6.24
N ARG A 118 -26.41 -15.17 7.47
CA ARG A 118 -26.53 -16.21 8.49
C ARG A 118 -27.45 -15.74 9.60
#